data_AF-A0A1X9PU25-F1
#
_entry.id   AF-A0A1X9PU25-F1
#
_cell.length_a   1.000
_cell.length_b   1.000
_cell.length_c   1.000
_cell.angle_alpha   90.00
_cell.angle_beta   90.00
_cell.angle_gamma   90.00
#
_symmetry.space_group_name_H-M   'P 1'
#
loop_
_entity.id
_entity.type
_entity.pdbx_description
1 polymer ?
#
loop_
_entity_poly.entity_id
_entity_poly.type
_entity_poly.pdbx_seq_one_letter_code
_entity_poly.pdbx_strand_id
1 'polypeptide(L)' 'MSSFPYLDTNQILYKTEELLETADNRYQITLKVANRAKRKKYENIDIVEDPKVKPVIRSIIEIVEDINQPEFIID' A
#
# COMPACT_ATOMS: atom_id res chain seq x y z
N MET A 1 6.26 6.20 -13.37
CA MET A 1 5.00 6.48 -12.64
C MET A 1 3.97 5.47 -13.08
N SER A 2 3.70 4.47 -12.26
CA SER A 2 2.62 3.52 -12.49
C SER A 2 1.29 4.26 -12.32
N SER A 3 0.67 4.59 -13.45
CA SER A 3 -0.74 4.96 -13.49
C SER A 3 -1.51 3.72 -13.04
N PHE A 4 -2.09 3.70 -11.85
CA PHE A 4 -2.90 2.58 -11.40
C PHE A 4 -4.14 2.53 -12.29
N PRO A 5 -4.27 1.55 -13.21
CA PRO A 5 -5.52 1.36 -13.92
C PRO A 5 -6.60 1.04 -12.89
N TYR A 6 -7.85 1.43 -13.19
CA TYR A 6 -9.05 1.21 -12.37
C TYR A 6 -8.91 -0.01 -11.43
N LEU A 7 -8.69 0.27 -10.15
CA LEU A 7 -8.35 -0.76 -9.19
C LEU A 7 -9.65 -1.46 -8.76
N ASP A 8 -9.80 -2.73 -9.14
CA ASP A 8 -10.98 -3.51 -8.79
C ASP A 8 -11.04 -3.74 -7.27
N THR A 9 -12.22 -3.63 -6.67
CA THR A 9 -12.46 -3.86 -5.24
C THR A 9 -11.98 -5.24 -4.81
N ASN A 10 -12.12 -6.26 -5.67
CA ASN A 10 -11.62 -7.60 -5.36
C ASN A 10 -10.09 -7.62 -5.26
N GLN A 11 -9.38 -6.88 -6.12
CA GLN A 11 -7.92 -6.79 -6.03
C GLN A 11 -7.48 -6.14 -4.72
N ILE A 12 -8.20 -5.12 -4.25
CA ILE A 12 -7.95 -4.50 -2.94
C ILE A 12 -8.13 -5.53 -1.83
N LEU A 13 -9.21 -6.31 -1.90
CA LEU A 13 -9.51 -7.35 -0.91
C LEU A 13 -8.39 -8.39 -0.88
N TYR A 14 -8.02 -8.96 -2.03
CA TYR A 14 -6.95 -9.96 -2.13
C TYR A 14 -5.61 -9.42 -1.61
N LYS A 15 -5.25 -8.17 -1.95
CA LYS A 15 -4.02 -7.54 -1.43
C LYS A 15 -4.08 -7.33 0.07
N THR A 16 -5.26 -7.03 0.62
CA THR A 16 -5.44 -6.90 2.07
C THR A 16 -5.28 -8.24 2.76
N GLU A 17 -5.84 -9.32 2.20
CA GLU A 17 -5.70 -10.68 2.73
C GLU A 17 -4.24 -11.13 2.69
N GLU A 18 -3.56 -10.99 1.55
CA GLU A 18 -2.14 -11.28 1.37
C GLU A 18 -1.26 -10.57 2.41
N LEU A 19 -1.54 -9.29 2.66
CA LEU A 19 -0.86 -8.50 3.68
C LEU A 19 -1.05 -9.06 5.10
N LEU A 20 -2.27 -9.47 5.44
CA LEU A 20 -2.63 -9.97 6.77
C LEU A 20 -2.14 -11.41 7.01
N GLU A 21 -1.98 -12.19 5.95
CA GLU A 21 -1.41 -13.54 5.99
C GLU A 21 0.10 -13.51 6.13
N THR A 22 0.77 -12.56 5.46
CA THR A 22 2.23 -12.44 5.50
C THR A 22 2.74 -11.75 6.78
N ALA A 23 1.87 -10.99 7.47
CA ALA A 23 2.27 -10.26 8.66
C ALA A 23 2.31 -11.14 9.92
N ASP A 24 3.50 -11.27 10.52
CA ASP A 24 3.69 -11.92 11.82
C ASP A 24 2.87 -11.27 12.95
N ASN A 25 2.56 -9.98 12.81
CA ASN A 25 1.76 -9.22 13.76
C ASN A 25 0.77 -8.28 13.04
N ARG A 26 -0.51 -8.64 13.12
CA ARG A 26 -1.61 -7.89 12.47
C ARG A 26 -1.79 -6.48 13.03
N TYR A 27 -1.49 -6.23 14.30
CA TYR A 27 -1.54 -4.89 14.87
C TYR A 27 -0.45 -4.01 14.26
N GLN A 28 0.79 -4.51 14.21
CA GLN A 28 1.92 -3.76 13.67
C GLN A 28 1.74 -3.42 12.19
N ILE A 29 1.27 -4.37 11.37
CA ILE A 29 1.05 -4.11 9.94
C ILE A 29 -0.09 -3.11 9.71
N THR A 30 -1.16 -3.19 10.51
CA THR A 30 -2.27 -2.22 10.46
C THR A 30 -1.77 -0.81 10.80
N LEU A 31 -0.93 -0.68 11.84
CA LEU A 31 -0.34 0.59 12.22
C LEU A 31 0.59 1.13 11.12
N LYS A 32 1.38 0.27 10.47
CA LYS A 32 2.25 0.64 9.34
C LYS A 32 1.43 1.19 8.17
N VAL A 33 0.35 0.51 7.77
CA VAL A 33 -0.58 0.96 6.72
C VAL A 33 -1.19 2.31 7.08
N ALA A 34 -1.71 2.45 8.31
CA ALA A 34 -2.35 3.68 8.76
C ALA A 34 -1.39 4.87 8.77
N ASN A 35 -0.16 4.68 9.26
CA ASN A 35 0.86 5.72 9.30
C ASN A 35 1.30 6.13 7.88
N ARG A 36 1.52 5.17 6.97
CA ARG A 36 1.89 5.46 5.57
C ARG A 36 0.77 6.22 4.84
N ALA A 37 -0.48 5.81 5.04
CA ALA A 37 -1.66 6.47 4.47
C ALA A 37 -1.83 7.90 5.00
N LYS A 38 -1.61 8.10 6.31
CA LYS A 38 -1.65 9.42 6.95
C LYS A 38 -0.58 10.34 6.35
N ARG A 39 0.68 9.88 6.24
CA ARG A 39 1.76 10.67 5.63
C ARG A 39 1.43 11.08 4.20
N LYS A 40 0.98 10.15 3.36
CA LYS A 40 0.57 10.46 1.97
C LYS A 40 -0.51 11.55 1.89
N LYS A 41 -1.49 11.53 2.79
CA LYS A 41 -2.55 12.55 2.82
C LYS A 41 -2.04 13.96 3.14
N TYR A 42 -0.99 14.10 3.95
CA TYR A 42 -0.56 15.39 4.51
C TYR A 42 0.80 15.89 3.99
N GLU A 43 1.66 15.00 3.48
CA GLU A 43 3.01 15.34 3.02
C GLU A 43 3.12 15.37 1.49
N ASN A 44 2.21 14.70 0.76
CA ASN A 44 2.20 14.66 -0.72
C ASN A 44 1.12 15.57 -1.33
N ILE A 45 0.89 16.76 -0.74
CA ILE A 45 -0.20 17.66 -1.15
C ILE A 45 -0.05 18.13 -2.60
N ASP A 46 1.19 18.20 -3.11
CA ASP A 46 1.50 18.66 -4.47
C ASP A 46 1.43 17.56 -5.54
N ILE A 47 1.18 16.30 -5.15
CA ILE A 47 1.04 15.19 -6.10
C ILE A 47 -0.42 15.13 -6.53
N VAL A 48 -0.68 15.32 -7.83
CA VAL A 48 -1.99 15.02 -8.42
C VAL A 48 -2.21 13.52 -8.39
N GLU A 49 -2.75 13.01 -7.29
CA GLU A 49 -3.19 11.63 -7.16
C GLU A 49 -4.56 11.45 -7.83
N ASP A 50 -4.84 10.25 -8.34
CA ASP A 50 -6.20 9.91 -8.79
C ASP A 50 -7.14 10.04 -7.58
N PRO A 51 -8.10 10.99 -7.58
CA PRO A 51 -8.99 11.21 -6.45
C PRO A 51 -9.85 9.97 -6.11
N LYS A 52 -9.94 9.00 -7.02
CA LYS A 52 -10.66 7.74 -6.81
C LYS A 52 -9.90 6.76 -5.91
N VAL A 53 -8.59 6.91 -5.74
CA VAL A 53 -7.77 6.01 -4.93
C VAL A 53 -7.51 6.63 -3.55
N LYS A 54 -8.12 6.06 -2.52
CA LYS A 54 -7.88 6.53 -1.14
C LYS A 54 -6.43 6.22 -0.71
N PRO A 55 -5.76 7.08 0.08
CA PRO A 55 -4.39 6.84 0.56
C PRO A 55 -4.17 5.50 1.27
N VAL A 56 -5.21 4.98 1.94
CA VAL A 56 -5.17 3.67 2.61
C VAL A 56 -5.05 2.52 1.60
N ILE A 57 -5.80 2.57 0.51
CA ILE A 57 -5.77 1.56 -0.56
C ILE A 57 -4.38 1.52 -1.18
N ARG A 58 -3.83 2.70 -1.49
CA ARG A 58 -2.49 2.82 -2.04
C ARG A 58 -1.41 2.29 -1.09
N SER A 59 -1.56 2.56 0.19
CA SER A 59 -0.62 2.08 1.21
C SER A 59 -0.64 0.56 1.35
N ILE A 60 -1.81 -0.08 1.25
CA ILE A 60 -1.93 -1.54 1.27
C ILE A 60 -1.16 -2.15 0.09
N ILE A 61 -1.40 -1.66 -1.13
CA ILE A 61 -0.77 -2.19 -2.34
C ILE A 61 0.74 -2.02 -2.29
N GLU A 62 1.22 -0.80 -2.02
CA GLU A 62 2.65 -0.53 -1.97
C GLU A 62 3.34 -1.35 -0.88
N ILE A 63 2.74 -1.55 0.29
CA ILE A 63 3.36 -2.36 1.34
C ILE A 63 3.41 -3.85 0.94
N VAL A 64 2.39 -4.36 0.25
CA VAL A 64 2.42 -5.74 -0.27
C VAL A 64 3.48 -5.89 -1.36
N GLU A 65 3.60 -4.92 -2.26
CA GLU A 65 4.67 -4.89 -3.27
C GLU A 65 6.05 -4.82 -2.61
N ASP A 66 6.24 -3.96 -1.61
CA ASP A 66 7.48 -3.84 -0.82
C ASP A 66 7.86 -5.19 -0.17
N ILE A 67 6.88 -5.95 0.35
CA ILE A 67 7.09 -7.26 0.97
C ILE A 67 7.48 -8.32 -0.08
N ASN A 68 6.84 -8.29 -1.25
CA ASN A 68 7.06 -9.25 -2.33
C ASN A 68 8.29 -8.94 -3.20
N GLN A 69 8.86 -7.75 -3.07
CA GLN A 69 10.12 -7.37 -3.70
C GLN A 69 11.23 -7.30 -2.63
N PRO A 70 11.73 -8.44 -2.14
CA PRO A 70 12.94 -8.44 -1.34
C PRO A 70 14.04 -7.84 -2.23
N GLU A 71 14.62 -6.73 -1.77
CA GLU A 71 15.65 -5.96 -2.49
C GLU A 71 16.68 -6.91 -3.12
N PHE A 72 17.02 -6.69 -4.40
CA PHE A 72 18.16 -7.33 -5.04
C PHE A 72 19.40 -7.04 -4.18
N ILE A 73 19.94 -8.07 -3.52
CA ILE A 73 21.27 -8.00 -2.93
C ILE A 73 22.22 -7.82 -4.12
N ILE A 74 22.68 -6.60 -4.34
CA ILE A 74 23.80 -6.32 -5.24
C ILE A 74 25.05 -6.63 -4.41
N ASP A 75 25.68 -7.76 -4.72
CA ASP A 75 26.99 -8.19 -4.18
C ASP A 75 28.11 -7.24 -4.64
#